data_AF-A0A5N9CY03-F1
#
_entry.id   AF-A0A5N9CY03-F1
#
_cell.length_a   1.000
_cell.length_b   1.000
_cell.length_c   1.000
_cell.angle_alpha   90.00
_cell.angle_beta   90.00
_cell.angle_gamma   90.00
#
_symmetry.space_group_name_H-M   'P 1'
#
loop_
_entity.id
_entity.type
_entity.pdbx_description
1 polymer ?
#
loop_
_entity_poly.entity_id
_entity_poly.type
_entity_poly.pdbx_seq_one_letter_code
_entity_poly.pdbx_strand_id
1 'polypeptide(L)'
;MGIFRSIKRTALAAGLLLMILAVACGGDSGFDGDGSAVSLVPQRANVVGSVAANQALEAFDFGVDELVEMLSSGSSEDDDGIGKFFKIEQFQTGGLFEDISRADFFGEITDDDDVEYFAILLHGSFDEASLITGLESVSGEDLVQQVYKGSNVYYPAGDADEFELSVLDSSTFAVGTGGAINDIIDIKVGDADPASDSLIDALNDLDSGIFGFAFKVPADLAEDADLGAISQLGDLPISLDFISALDIVGLGGDLNGDSLNLKVTMEFNDEDAAESLEGFISGIAALASGFLPDPDTAGLLEGLIIDRDGSRLTIEIAIPVVDIPGLFSNLTSPASMETFGGTPPGTPEIRDISTAIGQPVPILQSVSHVSEGKKVGYSDAPPTSGEHWSRPASCGFYTEDLPDERIVHNLEHGNIVVSYNFTNPAQVTGLRDALEDIELFDDWGVARPYDRIADGQVAIAAWGHLHTMNGVSPGELALFFEALAGVNGPERFAC
;
A
#
# COMPACT_ATOMS: atom_id res chain seq x y z
N MET A 1 -10.46 -12.65 -9.24
CA MET A 1 -9.77 -13.96 -9.21
C MET A 1 -9.45 -14.25 -7.76
N GLY A 2 -10.23 -15.12 -7.09
CA GLY A 2 -10.08 -15.38 -5.67
C GLY A 2 -9.49 -16.77 -5.44
N ILE A 3 -8.18 -16.86 -5.20
CA ILE A 3 -7.47 -18.02 -4.65
C ILE A 3 -6.16 -17.54 -3.98
N PHE A 4 -6.24 -16.73 -2.94
CA PHE A 4 -5.07 -16.44 -2.06
C PHE A 4 -5.57 -16.35 -0.63
N ARG A 5 -5.90 -17.49 -0.02
CA ARG A 5 -6.30 -17.52 1.38
C ARG A 5 -5.84 -18.80 2.06
N SER A 6 -5.12 -18.58 3.15
CA SER A 6 -4.96 -19.46 4.31
C SER A 6 -3.78 -20.42 4.24
N ILE A 7 -2.62 -20.01 4.78
CA ILE A 7 -2.07 -20.58 6.04
C ILE A 7 -0.72 -19.96 6.51
N LYS A 8 0.01 -19.13 5.75
CA LYS A 8 1.32 -18.59 6.23
C LYS A 8 1.42 -17.07 6.42
N ARG A 9 0.29 -16.35 6.44
CA ARG A 9 0.23 -14.91 6.78
C ARG A 9 0.52 -14.59 8.26
N THR A 10 0.37 -15.56 9.16
CA THR A 10 0.43 -15.34 10.62
C THR A 10 1.85 -15.09 11.14
N ALA A 11 2.88 -15.75 10.62
CA ALA A 11 4.26 -15.58 11.09
C ALA A 11 4.87 -14.22 10.68
N LEU A 12 4.64 -13.78 9.45
CA LEU A 12 5.06 -12.45 8.97
C LEU A 12 4.26 -11.34 9.67
N ALA A 13 2.93 -11.48 9.78
CA ALA A 13 2.10 -10.53 10.51
C ALA A 13 2.51 -10.45 11.99
N ALA A 14 2.81 -11.58 12.63
CA ALA A 14 3.32 -11.62 14.00
C ALA A 14 4.73 -11.08 14.13
N GLY A 15 5.59 -11.26 13.12
CA GLY A 15 6.94 -10.71 13.13
C GLY A 15 6.97 -9.20 12.93
N LEU A 16 6.11 -8.70 12.05
CA LEU A 16 5.87 -7.29 11.83
C LEU A 16 5.15 -6.66 13.05
N LEU A 17 4.23 -7.40 13.68
CA LEU A 17 3.63 -7.05 14.97
C LEU A 17 4.70 -6.94 16.05
N LEU A 18 5.58 -7.93 16.21
CA LEU A 18 6.68 -7.92 17.18
C LEU A 18 7.67 -6.76 16.98
N MET A 19 7.91 -6.38 15.73
CA MET A 19 8.69 -5.19 15.37
C MET A 19 8.01 -3.90 15.81
N ILE A 20 6.70 -3.79 15.59
CA ILE A 20 5.89 -2.64 16.03
C ILE A 20 5.67 -2.63 17.55
N LEU A 21 5.65 -3.79 18.19
CA LEU A 21 5.55 -3.94 19.63
C LEU A 21 6.85 -3.56 20.33
N ALA A 22 8.01 -3.87 19.72
CA ALA A 22 9.29 -3.36 20.19
C ALA A 22 9.30 -1.82 20.15
N VAL A 23 8.77 -1.20 19.09
CA VAL A 23 8.56 0.26 19.03
C VAL A 23 7.78 0.80 20.23
N ALA A 24 6.88 0.03 20.84
CA ALA A 24 6.03 0.42 21.97
C ALA A 24 6.70 0.39 23.36
N CYS A 25 8.03 0.22 23.47
CA CYS A 25 8.76 0.28 24.73
C CYS A 25 9.30 1.69 25.02
N GLY A 26 8.74 2.38 26.02
CA GLY A 26 9.21 3.69 26.47
C GLY A 26 10.32 3.58 27.51
N GLY A 27 11.59 3.77 27.09
CA GLY A 27 12.74 3.79 27.98
C GLY A 27 13.85 4.74 27.51
N ASP A 28 14.15 5.78 28.29
CA ASP A 28 15.25 6.73 28.05
C ASP A 28 16.60 6.04 28.28
N SER A 29 17.20 5.51 27.22
CA SER A 29 18.60 5.08 27.22
C SER A 29 19.27 5.46 25.90
N GLY A 30 20.29 6.32 26.03
CA GLY A 30 21.05 6.86 24.91
C GLY A 30 21.71 5.76 24.07
N PHE A 31 21.61 5.94 22.77
CA PHE A 31 22.25 5.15 21.72
C PHE A 31 23.78 5.25 21.84
N ASP A 32 24.43 4.15 22.22
CA ASP A 32 25.83 3.90 21.89
C ASP A 32 25.83 3.09 20.58
N GLY A 33 26.12 3.77 19.47
CA GLY A 33 26.22 3.20 18.13
C GLY A 33 27.39 2.23 17.97
N ASP A 34 27.35 1.09 18.64
CA ASP A 34 28.18 -0.06 18.30
C ASP A 34 27.42 -0.94 17.30
N GLY A 35 27.67 -0.68 16.01
CA GLY A 35 27.05 -1.30 14.84
C GLY A 35 27.34 -2.80 14.70
N SER A 36 26.80 -3.62 15.60
CA SER A 36 26.91 -5.08 15.57
C SER A 36 25.58 -5.82 15.35
N ALA A 37 24.52 -5.08 14.98
CA ALA A 37 23.13 -5.54 14.86
C ALA A 37 22.89 -6.67 13.82
N VAL A 38 23.91 -7.09 13.07
CA VAL A 38 23.72 -8.02 11.93
C VAL A 38 24.61 -9.26 12.00
N SER A 39 25.31 -9.48 13.12
CA SER A 39 26.28 -10.60 13.24
C SER A 39 25.67 -12.01 13.29
N LEU A 40 24.34 -12.13 13.42
CA LEU A 40 23.63 -13.40 13.53
C LEU A 40 22.69 -13.68 12.36
N VAL A 41 22.80 -12.90 11.27
CA VAL A 41 21.98 -13.11 10.07
C VAL A 41 22.54 -14.25 9.22
N PRO A 42 21.75 -15.27 8.86
CA PRO A 42 22.17 -16.34 7.96
C PRO A 42 22.31 -15.91 6.50
N GLN A 43 23.26 -16.52 5.79
CA GLN A 43 23.58 -16.24 4.38
C GLN A 43 22.39 -16.38 3.40
N ARG A 44 21.40 -17.21 3.74
CA ARG A 44 20.19 -17.39 2.91
C ARG A 44 19.17 -16.25 3.03
N ALA A 45 19.33 -15.36 4.02
CA ALA A 45 18.43 -14.23 4.18
C ALA A 45 18.48 -13.31 2.95
N ASN A 46 17.30 -12.97 2.43
CA ASN A 46 17.15 -12.00 1.34
C ASN A 46 16.37 -10.75 1.78
N VAL A 47 15.89 -10.72 3.02
CA VAL A 47 15.37 -9.53 3.71
C VAL A 47 15.98 -9.46 5.10
N VAL A 48 16.33 -8.25 5.53
CA VAL A 48 16.87 -7.94 6.84
C VAL A 48 16.35 -6.58 7.32
N GLY A 49 16.30 -6.38 8.62
CA GLY A 49 16.12 -5.04 9.16
C GLY A 49 16.30 -4.95 10.67
N SER A 50 16.23 -3.73 11.15
CA SER A 50 16.49 -3.34 12.53
C SER A 50 15.57 -2.18 12.90
N VAL A 51 14.99 -2.21 14.09
CA VAL A 51 14.15 -1.14 14.63
C VAL A 51 14.54 -0.85 16.08
N ALA A 52 14.80 0.42 16.37
CA ALA A 52 15.02 0.93 17.71
C ALA A 52 13.67 1.10 18.43
N ALA A 53 13.48 0.30 19.47
CA ALA A 53 12.27 0.26 20.28
C ALA A 53 11.94 1.62 20.90
N ASN A 54 12.94 2.27 21.50
CA ASN A 54 12.72 3.39 22.41
C ASN A 54 12.41 4.73 21.73
N GLN A 55 12.79 4.92 20.47
CA GLN A 55 12.71 6.22 19.78
C GLN A 55 11.50 6.32 18.85
N ALA A 56 10.98 5.20 18.36
CA ALA A 56 9.84 5.18 17.47
C ALA A 56 8.54 5.63 18.18
N LEU A 57 8.38 5.37 19.48
CA LEU A 57 7.22 5.80 20.25
C LEU A 57 7.10 7.32 20.46
N GLU A 58 8.22 8.02 20.65
CA GLU A 58 8.19 9.48 20.83
C GLU A 58 7.94 10.21 19.50
N ALA A 59 8.34 9.60 18.38
CA ALA A 59 8.12 10.10 17.03
C ALA A 59 6.66 10.00 16.59
N PHE A 60 5.98 8.94 17.04
CA PHE A 60 4.71 8.51 16.50
C PHE A 60 3.72 8.32 17.65
N ASP A 61 2.89 9.34 17.92
CA ASP A 61 1.59 9.18 18.61
C ASP A 61 0.62 8.43 17.66
N PHE A 62 1.10 7.31 17.10
CA PHE A 62 0.42 6.48 16.11
C PHE A 62 -0.69 5.74 16.84
N GLY A 63 -1.85 5.61 16.20
CA GLY A 63 -2.79 4.55 16.54
C GLY A 63 -2.12 3.22 16.23
N VAL A 64 -1.30 2.70 17.16
CA VAL A 64 -0.67 1.37 17.08
C VAL A 64 -1.74 0.35 16.72
N ASP A 65 -2.96 0.53 17.26
CA ASP A 65 -4.15 -0.26 16.95
C ASP A 65 -4.52 -0.30 15.45
N GLU A 66 -4.43 0.82 14.72
CA GLU A 66 -4.84 0.93 13.30
C GLU A 66 -3.77 0.35 12.35
N LEU A 67 -2.49 0.54 12.69
CA LEU A 67 -1.36 -0.10 11.98
C LEU A 67 -1.35 -1.62 12.21
N VAL A 68 -1.63 -2.04 13.44
CA VAL A 68 -1.82 -3.44 13.82
C VAL A 68 -3.01 -4.04 13.09
N GLU A 69 -4.16 -3.35 13.00
CA GLU A 69 -5.35 -3.83 12.30
C GLU A 69 -5.13 -3.96 10.78
N MET A 70 -4.36 -3.03 10.18
CA MET A 70 -4.01 -3.07 8.76
C MET A 70 -3.08 -4.24 8.41
N LEU A 71 -2.14 -4.59 9.29
CA LEU A 71 -1.19 -5.68 9.08
C LEU A 71 -1.70 -7.04 9.58
N SER A 72 -2.66 -7.03 10.52
CA SER A 72 -3.43 -8.19 10.96
C SER A 72 -4.58 -8.54 10.02
N SER A 73 -4.71 -7.87 8.87
CA SER A 73 -5.75 -8.10 7.85
C SER A 73 -5.56 -9.48 7.15
N GLY A 74 -5.78 -10.54 7.92
CA GLY A 74 -5.56 -11.93 7.52
C GLY A 74 -5.57 -12.92 8.68
N SER A 75 -5.23 -12.51 9.91
CA SER A 75 -5.50 -13.29 11.12
C SER A 75 -6.86 -12.85 11.65
N SER A 76 -7.84 -13.76 11.62
CA SER A 76 -9.04 -13.57 12.43
C SER A 76 -8.63 -13.34 13.88
N GLU A 77 -9.51 -12.69 14.65
CA GLU A 77 -9.44 -12.42 16.09
C GLU A 77 -9.26 -13.68 16.97
N ASP A 78 -8.85 -14.81 16.39
CA ASP A 78 -8.47 -16.01 17.09
C ASP A 78 -7.03 -15.81 17.58
N ASP A 79 -6.91 -15.64 18.90
CA ASP A 79 -5.69 -15.67 19.71
C ASP A 79 -4.99 -17.04 19.55
N ASP A 80 -4.60 -17.40 18.32
CA ASP A 80 -4.06 -18.70 17.90
C ASP A 80 -2.64 -18.56 17.36
N GLY A 81 -1.84 -19.60 17.64
CA GLY A 81 -0.43 -19.66 17.34
C GLY A 81 0.45 -18.65 18.10
N ILE A 82 1.45 -18.08 17.42
CA ILE A 82 2.43 -17.13 17.96
C ILE A 82 1.78 -15.91 18.66
N GLY A 83 0.57 -15.50 18.24
CA GLY A 83 -0.19 -14.41 18.89
C GLY A 83 -0.54 -14.69 20.35
N LYS A 84 -0.62 -15.97 20.76
CA LYS A 84 -0.83 -16.37 22.17
C LYS A 84 0.33 -15.97 23.06
N PHE A 85 1.54 -15.99 22.52
CA PHE A 85 2.78 -15.81 23.26
C PHE A 85 3.21 -14.35 23.35
N PHE A 86 2.85 -13.55 22.35
CA PHE A 86 3.34 -12.18 22.15
C PHE A 86 2.19 -11.18 22.07
N LYS A 87 1.80 -10.66 23.25
CA LYS A 87 0.71 -9.70 23.39
C LYS A 87 1.25 -8.30 23.65
N ILE A 88 0.52 -7.28 23.21
CA ILE A 88 0.95 -5.86 23.29
C ILE A 88 1.25 -5.43 24.73
N GLU A 89 0.52 -5.96 25.72
CA GLU A 89 0.70 -5.63 27.13
C GLU A 89 2.04 -6.12 27.69
N GLN A 90 2.68 -7.11 27.06
CA GLN A 90 3.99 -7.60 27.48
C GLN A 90 5.13 -6.62 27.16
N PHE A 91 4.93 -5.68 26.24
CA PHE A 91 5.92 -4.67 25.84
C PHE A 91 5.77 -3.37 26.63
N GLN A 92 4.70 -3.25 27.44
CA GLN A 92 4.46 -2.12 28.32
C GLN A 92 5.20 -2.28 29.65
N THR A 93 5.27 -1.20 30.44
CA THR A 93 5.89 -1.22 31.78
C THR A 93 5.31 -2.33 32.66
N GLY A 94 6.17 -3.19 33.19
CA GLY A 94 5.84 -4.37 33.98
C GLY A 94 5.53 -5.64 33.17
N GLY A 95 5.64 -5.57 31.84
CA GLY A 95 5.54 -6.71 30.92
C GLY A 95 6.86 -7.48 30.77
N LEU A 96 6.81 -8.64 30.08
CA LEU A 96 7.98 -9.51 29.87
C LEU A 96 9.08 -8.88 28.99
N PHE A 97 8.70 -7.90 28.19
CA PHE A 97 9.50 -7.29 27.13
C PHE A 97 9.73 -5.80 27.38
N GLU A 98 9.54 -5.33 28.61
CA GLU A 98 9.68 -3.91 28.97
C GLU A 98 11.09 -3.34 28.72
N ASP A 99 12.12 -4.18 28.80
CA ASP A 99 13.54 -3.80 28.67
C ASP A 99 14.05 -3.89 27.22
N ILE A 100 13.18 -4.12 26.23
CA ILE A 100 13.61 -4.18 24.83
C ILE A 100 14.02 -2.79 24.34
N SER A 101 15.18 -2.73 23.72
CA SER A 101 15.77 -1.51 23.15
C SER A 101 15.89 -1.55 21.62
N ARG A 102 15.95 -2.75 21.03
CA ARG A 102 16.04 -2.97 19.59
C ARG A 102 15.42 -4.31 19.21
N ALA A 103 14.84 -4.38 18.03
CA ALA A 103 14.45 -5.62 17.37
C ALA A 103 15.15 -5.69 16.01
N ASP A 104 15.90 -6.76 15.78
CA ASP A 104 16.46 -7.08 14.47
C ASP A 104 15.66 -8.23 13.87
N PHE A 105 15.57 -8.32 12.55
CA PHE A 105 14.91 -9.44 11.90
C PHE A 105 15.58 -9.79 10.57
N PHE A 106 15.35 -11.02 10.14
CA PHE A 106 15.74 -11.49 8.82
C PHE A 106 14.77 -12.55 8.32
N GLY A 107 14.74 -12.77 7.01
CA GLY A 107 13.94 -13.82 6.40
C GLY A 107 14.35 -14.15 4.98
N GLU A 108 13.68 -15.15 4.44
CA GLU A 108 13.74 -15.51 3.03
C GLU A 108 12.34 -15.40 2.44
N ILE A 109 12.17 -14.44 1.52
CA ILE A 109 10.97 -14.24 0.72
C ILE A 109 11.17 -15.01 -0.59
N THR A 110 10.34 -16.02 -0.83
CA THR A 110 10.28 -16.77 -2.08
C THR A 110 9.05 -16.36 -2.90
N ASP A 111 8.99 -16.79 -4.17
CA ASP A 111 7.85 -16.47 -5.06
C ASP A 111 6.55 -17.17 -4.66
N ASP A 112 6.63 -18.23 -3.86
CA ASP A 112 5.48 -18.80 -3.16
C ASP A 112 5.08 -17.84 -2.03
N ASP A 113 3.81 -17.45 -1.90
CA ASP A 113 3.24 -16.49 -0.89
C ASP A 113 3.40 -16.92 0.59
N ASP A 114 4.34 -17.81 0.84
CA ASP A 114 4.56 -18.61 2.01
C ASP A 114 5.93 -18.27 2.60
N VAL A 115 5.95 -17.42 3.63
CA VAL A 115 7.19 -17.14 4.37
C VAL A 115 7.45 -18.30 5.33
N GLU A 116 8.22 -19.28 4.88
CA GLU A 116 8.59 -20.45 5.70
C GLU A 116 9.76 -20.18 6.64
N TYR A 117 10.61 -19.20 6.31
CA TYR A 117 11.87 -18.93 7.00
C TYR A 117 12.01 -17.47 7.42
N PHE A 118 11.96 -17.22 8.73
CA PHE A 118 12.05 -15.89 9.30
C PHE A 118 12.52 -15.95 10.75
N ALA A 119 13.20 -14.91 11.23
CA ALA A 119 13.48 -14.75 12.65
C ALA A 119 13.52 -13.28 13.08
N ILE A 120 13.29 -13.08 14.37
CA ILE A 120 13.41 -11.81 15.08
C ILE A 120 14.34 -12.02 16.27
N LEU A 121 15.22 -11.07 16.48
CA LEU A 121 16.12 -10.98 17.61
C LEU A 121 15.74 -9.74 18.41
N LEU A 122 15.20 -9.95 19.59
CA LEU A 122 14.87 -8.91 20.55
C LEU A 122 16.10 -8.67 21.43
N HIS A 123 16.53 -7.41 21.52
CA HIS A 123 17.68 -6.98 22.31
C HIS A 123 17.24 -6.21 23.54
N GLY A 124 17.58 -6.73 24.71
CA GLY A 124 17.15 -6.20 25.99
C GLY A 124 17.86 -6.90 27.15
N SER A 125 17.11 -7.24 28.20
CA SER A 125 17.61 -8.00 29.35
C SER A 125 16.72 -9.20 29.59
N PHE A 126 17.28 -10.41 29.50
CA PHE A 126 16.52 -11.66 29.58
C PHE A 126 17.06 -12.60 30.65
N ASP A 127 16.17 -13.06 31.53
CA ASP A 127 16.37 -14.24 32.38
C ASP A 127 15.55 -15.39 31.80
N GLU A 128 16.24 -16.44 31.32
CA GLU A 128 15.61 -17.52 30.57
C GLU A 128 14.49 -18.23 31.34
N ALA A 129 14.72 -18.56 32.62
CA ALA A 129 13.71 -19.25 33.41
C ALA A 129 12.46 -18.39 33.62
N SER A 130 12.64 -17.10 33.90
CA SER A 130 11.54 -16.15 34.10
C SER A 130 10.78 -15.88 32.81
N LEU A 131 11.48 -15.72 31.69
CA LEU A 131 10.88 -15.45 30.39
C LEU A 131 10.04 -16.63 29.92
N ILE A 132 10.59 -17.85 29.94
CA ILE A 132 9.87 -19.06 29.49
C ILE A 132 8.62 -19.29 30.38
N THR A 133 8.74 -19.18 31.70
CA THR A 133 7.59 -19.29 32.61
C THR A 133 6.54 -18.21 32.32
N GLY A 134 6.98 -16.98 32.01
CA GLY A 134 6.10 -15.88 31.63
C GLY A 134 5.34 -16.17 30.34
N LEU A 135 6.02 -16.68 29.32
CA LEU A 135 5.45 -17.02 28.02
C LEU A 135 4.41 -18.15 28.13
N GLU A 136 4.69 -19.21 28.88
CA GLU A 136 3.72 -20.27 29.17
C GLU A 136 2.49 -19.74 29.93
N SER A 137 2.71 -18.81 30.86
CA SER A 137 1.62 -18.20 31.62
C SER A 137 0.73 -17.28 30.78
N VAL A 138 1.29 -16.58 29.78
CA VAL A 138 0.51 -15.68 28.91
C VAL A 138 -0.23 -16.46 27.83
N SER A 139 0.44 -17.44 27.21
CA SER A 139 -0.16 -18.27 26.16
C SER A 139 -1.15 -19.31 26.69
N GLY A 140 -0.97 -19.75 27.93
CA GLY A 140 -1.67 -20.92 28.47
C GLY A 140 -1.23 -22.24 27.85
N GLU A 141 -0.09 -22.24 27.15
CA GLU A 141 0.48 -23.40 26.46
C GLU A 141 1.90 -23.67 26.99
N ASP A 142 2.20 -24.95 27.25
CA ASP A 142 3.51 -25.38 27.73
C ASP A 142 4.55 -25.32 26.58
N LEU A 143 5.80 -25.02 26.92
CA LEU A 143 6.93 -25.02 25.99
C LEU A 143 7.80 -26.26 26.20
N VAL A 144 8.07 -26.99 25.12
CA VAL A 144 8.96 -28.16 25.13
C VAL A 144 10.38 -27.71 24.84
N GLN A 145 11.30 -28.01 25.76
CA GLN A 145 12.73 -27.71 25.60
C GLN A 145 13.47 -28.83 24.87
N GLN A 146 14.28 -28.45 23.89
CA GLN A 146 15.29 -29.29 23.25
C GLN A 146 16.65 -28.60 23.33
N VAL A 147 17.73 -29.38 23.46
CA VAL A 147 19.10 -28.84 23.42
C VAL A 147 19.63 -28.96 22.00
N TYR A 148 20.02 -27.83 21.40
CA TYR A 148 20.69 -27.76 20.10
C TYR A 148 22.05 -27.10 20.28
N LYS A 149 23.13 -27.85 20.00
CA LYS A 149 24.53 -27.42 20.12
C LYS A 149 24.91 -26.71 21.44
N GLY A 150 24.24 -27.07 22.54
CA GLY A 150 24.49 -26.52 23.88
C GLY A 150 23.61 -25.32 24.24
N SER A 151 22.79 -24.84 23.30
CA SER A 151 21.75 -23.84 23.52
C SER A 151 20.39 -24.53 23.72
N ASN A 152 19.51 -23.88 24.47
CA ASN A 152 18.13 -24.33 24.62
C ASN A 152 17.27 -23.75 23.51
N VAL A 153 16.50 -24.60 22.85
CA VAL A 153 15.50 -24.24 21.85
C VAL A 153 14.16 -24.74 22.36
N TYR A 154 13.17 -23.87 22.38
CA TYR A 154 11.83 -24.14 22.89
C TYR A 154 10.81 -24.13 21.77
N TYR A 155 9.83 -25.02 21.87
CA TYR A 155 8.76 -25.21 20.89
C TYR A 155 7.41 -25.28 21.59
N PRO A 156 6.31 -24.80 20.99
CA PRO A 156 4.96 -25.02 21.50
C PRO A 156 4.66 -26.52 21.64
N ALA A 157 4.07 -26.94 22.76
CA ALA A 157 3.72 -28.35 22.96
C ALA A 157 2.59 -28.82 22.03
N GLY A 158 1.74 -27.92 21.55
CA GLY A 158 0.63 -28.19 20.64
C GLY A 158 1.07 -28.39 19.19
N ASP A 159 2.07 -27.63 18.74
CA ASP A 159 2.64 -27.70 17.39
C ASP A 159 4.12 -27.29 17.39
N ALA A 160 5.00 -28.28 17.23
CA ALA A 160 6.45 -28.05 17.26
C ALA A 160 6.99 -27.41 15.97
N ASP A 161 6.21 -27.41 14.89
CA ASP A 161 6.63 -26.82 13.61
C ASP A 161 6.17 -25.35 13.49
N GLU A 162 5.48 -24.83 14.50
CA GLU A 162 4.86 -23.51 14.46
C GLU A 162 5.89 -22.37 14.56
N PHE A 163 6.73 -22.41 15.59
CA PHE A 163 7.87 -21.52 15.77
C PHE A 163 8.86 -22.10 16.80
N GLU A 164 10.06 -21.53 16.79
CA GLU A 164 11.18 -21.86 17.65
C GLU A 164 11.54 -20.62 18.49
N LEU A 165 11.85 -20.82 19.78
CA LEU A 165 12.32 -19.77 20.67
C LEU A 165 13.69 -20.11 21.24
N SER A 166 14.57 -19.12 21.43
CA SER A 166 15.80 -19.31 22.18
C SER A 166 16.25 -18.03 22.88
N VAL A 167 16.56 -18.15 24.17
CA VAL A 167 17.33 -17.12 24.89
C VAL A 167 18.80 -17.38 24.57
N LEU A 168 19.31 -16.62 23.59
CA LEU A 168 20.66 -16.85 23.09
C LEU A 168 21.70 -16.47 24.15
N ASP A 169 21.45 -15.40 24.89
CA ASP A 169 22.22 -14.94 26.04
C ASP A 169 21.40 -13.96 26.89
N SER A 170 22.01 -13.32 27.89
CA SER A 170 21.32 -12.38 28.77
C SER A 170 20.82 -11.12 28.08
N SER A 171 21.26 -10.85 26.85
CA SER A 171 20.91 -9.65 26.08
C SER A 171 20.07 -9.90 24.84
N THR A 172 20.01 -11.13 24.35
CA THR A 172 19.33 -11.44 23.10
C THR A 172 18.39 -12.64 23.24
N PHE A 173 17.13 -12.42 22.90
CA PHE A 173 16.10 -13.44 22.78
C PHE A 173 15.65 -13.52 21.32
N ALA A 174 15.53 -14.73 20.77
CA ALA A 174 15.19 -14.96 19.39
C ALA A 174 13.92 -15.80 19.23
N VAL A 175 13.14 -15.44 18.22
CA VAL A 175 11.90 -16.12 17.78
C VAL A 175 12.04 -16.37 16.28
N GLY A 176 11.74 -17.57 15.79
CA GLY A 176 11.86 -17.83 14.36
C GLY A 176 11.12 -19.08 13.89
N THR A 177 11.10 -19.26 12.57
CA THR A 177 10.45 -20.38 11.87
C THR A 177 11.42 -21.01 10.87
N GLY A 178 11.09 -22.19 10.35
CA GLY A 178 11.85 -22.80 9.25
C GLY A 178 13.29 -23.19 9.61
N GLY A 179 13.59 -23.35 10.90
CA GLY A 179 14.93 -23.65 11.40
C GLY A 179 15.84 -22.42 11.58
N ALA A 180 15.31 -21.20 11.50
CA ALA A 180 16.09 -19.99 11.63
C ALA A 180 16.83 -19.87 12.98
N ILE A 181 16.27 -20.40 14.07
CA ILE A 181 16.95 -20.38 15.38
C ILE A 181 18.17 -21.30 15.38
N ASN A 182 18.09 -22.45 14.70
CA ASN A 182 19.25 -23.34 14.56
C ASN A 182 20.36 -22.69 13.74
N ASP A 183 20.02 -21.95 12.68
CA ASP A 183 21.00 -21.20 11.88
C ASP A 183 21.68 -20.08 12.69
N ILE A 184 20.92 -19.34 13.51
CA ILE A 184 21.47 -18.34 14.44
C ILE A 184 22.46 -18.99 15.41
N ILE A 185 22.11 -20.14 15.98
CA ILE A 185 22.98 -20.88 16.90
C ILE A 185 24.23 -21.37 16.18
N ASP A 186 24.11 -21.87 14.95
CA ASP A 186 25.23 -22.32 14.13
C ASP A 186 26.25 -21.20 13.86
N ILE A 187 25.76 -19.99 13.59
CA ILE A 187 26.60 -18.80 13.45
C ILE A 187 27.27 -18.45 14.79
N LYS A 188 26.50 -18.43 15.88
CA LYS A 188 26.99 -18.07 17.21
C LYS A 188 28.12 -18.98 17.70
N VAL A 189 28.04 -20.27 17.41
CA VAL A 189 29.08 -21.25 17.80
C VAL A 189 30.24 -21.33 16.79
N GLY A 190 30.14 -20.64 15.66
CA GLY A 190 31.16 -20.61 14.61
C GLY A 190 31.16 -21.81 13.66
N ASP A 191 30.03 -22.53 13.57
CA ASP A 191 29.81 -23.62 12.62
C ASP A 191 29.30 -23.12 11.24
N ALA A 192 28.77 -21.91 11.20
CA ALA A 192 28.36 -21.21 9.99
C ALA A 192 28.89 -19.76 9.99
N ASP A 193 29.12 -19.21 8.81
CA ASP A 193 29.48 -17.80 8.66
C ASP A 193 28.21 -16.94 8.55
N PRO A 194 28.15 -15.77 9.20
CA PRO A 194 27.04 -14.83 9.03
C PRO A 194 27.03 -14.25 7.61
N ALA A 195 25.88 -13.70 7.20
CA ALA A 195 25.73 -12.90 6.00
C ALA A 195 26.76 -11.77 6.01
N SER A 196 27.49 -11.61 4.91
CA SER A 196 28.48 -10.54 4.70
C SER A 196 28.33 -9.95 3.31
N ASP A 197 27.11 -10.03 2.79
CA ASP A 197 26.76 -9.74 1.41
C ASP A 197 26.36 -8.27 1.28
N SER A 198 26.16 -7.82 0.05
CA SER A 198 25.65 -6.48 -0.29
C SER A 198 24.36 -6.11 0.47
N LEU A 199 23.57 -7.10 0.89
CA LEU A 199 22.37 -6.89 1.71
C LEU A 199 22.67 -6.34 3.12
N ILE A 200 23.73 -6.84 3.77
CA ILE A 200 24.12 -6.36 5.10
C ILE A 200 24.76 -4.98 5.00
N ASP A 201 25.57 -4.77 3.96
CA ASP A 201 26.17 -3.47 3.68
C ASP A 201 25.07 -2.43 3.40
N ALA A 202 24.05 -2.78 2.60
CA ALA A 202 22.90 -1.91 2.33
C ALA A 202 22.14 -1.52 3.61
N LEU A 203 21.92 -2.46 4.54
CA LEU A 203 21.30 -2.15 5.84
C LEU A 203 22.18 -1.21 6.68
N ASN A 204 23.49 -1.49 6.76
CA ASN A 204 24.43 -0.67 7.55
C ASN A 204 24.57 0.75 6.98
N ASP A 205 24.54 0.90 5.65
CA ASP A 205 24.66 2.18 4.95
C ASP A 205 23.46 3.10 5.15
N LEU A 206 22.33 2.59 5.66
CA LEU A 206 21.17 3.40 5.97
C LEU A 206 21.38 4.33 7.18
N ASP A 207 22.39 4.08 8.03
CA ASP A 207 22.68 4.86 9.26
C ASP A 207 21.40 5.17 10.07
N SER A 208 20.61 4.12 10.27
CA SER A 208 19.17 4.23 10.15
C SER A 208 18.43 4.57 11.44
N GLY A 209 19.04 5.35 12.33
CA GLY A 209 18.43 5.87 13.56
C GLY A 209 17.38 4.98 14.24
N ILE A 210 16.11 5.21 13.88
CA ILE A 210 14.93 4.53 14.42
C ILE A 210 14.62 3.21 13.74
N PHE A 211 14.76 3.12 12.41
CA PHE A 211 14.51 1.89 11.68
C PHE A 211 15.34 1.81 10.41
N GLY A 212 15.71 0.60 10.02
CA GLY A 212 16.38 0.30 8.76
C GLY A 212 15.95 -1.06 8.24
N PHE A 213 15.74 -1.15 6.94
CA PHE A 213 15.28 -2.34 6.25
C PHE A 213 16.03 -2.47 4.95
N ALA A 214 16.48 -3.66 4.59
CA ALA A 214 17.04 -3.94 3.27
C ALA A 214 16.50 -5.27 2.74
N PHE A 215 16.25 -5.34 1.44
CA PHE A 215 15.84 -6.57 0.78
C PHE A 215 16.45 -6.70 -0.61
N LYS A 216 16.79 -7.93 -0.99
CA LYS A 216 17.17 -8.29 -2.36
C LYS A 216 15.90 -8.40 -3.19
N VAL A 217 15.88 -7.76 -4.34
CA VAL A 217 14.74 -7.77 -5.26
C VAL A 217 14.72 -9.11 -6.01
N PRO A 218 13.64 -9.89 -5.91
CA PRO A 218 13.47 -11.10 -6.71
C PRO A 218 13.55 -10.79 -8.21
N ALA A 219 14.27 -11.63 -8.96
CA ALA A 219 14.42 -11.44 -10.41
C ALA A 219 13.06 -11.46 -11.14
N ASP A 220 12.12 -12.26 -10.66
CA ASP A 220 10.78 -12.37 -11.24
C ASP A 220 9.97 -11.07 -11.03
N LEU A 221 10.13 -10.36 -9.91
CA LEU A 221 9.52 -9.03 -9.71
C LEU A 221 10.15 -7.96 -10.62
N ALA A 222 11.42 -8.13 -10.97
CA ALA A 222 12.15 -7.28 -11.90
C ALA A 222 11.78 -7.56 -13.39
N GLU A 223 11.36 -8.79 -13.71
CA GLU A 223 10.95 -9.22 -15.06
C GLU A 223 9.43 -9.07 -15.31
N ASP A 224 8.59 -9.39 -14.32
CA ASP A 224 7.11 -9.26 -14.35
C ASP A 224 6.62 -7.89 -13.87
N ALA A 225 7.51 -6.90 -13.75
CA ALA A 225 7.11 -5.51 -13.75
C ALA A 225 6.47 -5.17 -15.11
N ASP A 226 5.25 -5.67 -15.36
CA ASP A 226 4.38 -5.25 -16.43
C ASP A 226 3.86 -3.86 -16.07
N LEU A 227 4.66 -2.88 -16.47
CA LEU A 227 4.47 -1.46 -16.27
C LEU A 227 3.15 -0.94 -16.86
N GLY A 228 2.43 -1.76 -17.63
CA GLY A 228 1.06 -1.50 -18.06
C GLY A 228 0.04 -1.47 -16.90
N ALA A 229 0.32 -2.11 -15.76
CA ALA A 229 -0.50 -2.03 -14.56
C ALA A 229 -0.28 -0.72 -13.77
N ILE A 230 0.84 -0.04 -14.04
CA ILE A 230 1.18 1.26 -13.48
C ILE A 230 0.62 2.34 -14.43
N SER A 231 -0.70 2.38 -14.60
CA SER A 231 -1.50 3.03 -15.67
C SER A 231 -1.07 4.43 -16.16
N GLN A 232 -0.57 5.31 -15.31
CA GLN A 232 -0.19 6.65 -15.73
C GLN A 232 1.23 6.66 -16.36
N LEU A 233 2.16 5.66 -16.19
CA LEU A 233 3.64 5.70 -16.39
C LEU A 233 4.03 5.12 -17.74
N GLY A 234 3.14 4.32 -18.33
CA GLY A 234 3.31 3.74 -19.65
C GLY A 234 3.32 4.76 -20.79
N ASP A 235 2.93 6.02 -20.55
CA ASP A 235 2.88 7.10 -21.54
C ASP A 235 4.04 8.11 -21.42
N LEU A 236 4.95 7.88 -20.47
CA LEU A 236 6.18 8.68 -20.31
C LEU A 236 7.20 8.30 -21.40
N PRO A 237 7.83 9.26 -22.11
CA PRO A 237 8.87 8.98 -23.11
C PRO A 237 10.22 8.64 -22.45
N ILE A 238 10.20 7.87 -21.37
CA ILE A 238 11.38 7.37 -20.68
C ILE A 238 11.24 5.85 -20.50
N SER A 239 12.35 5.15 -20.69
CA SER A 239 12.42 3.72 -20.44
C SER A 239 12.60 3.50 -18.93
N LEU A 240 11.79 2.60 -18.35
CA LEU A 240 11.87 2.17 -16.95
C LEU A 240 12.62 0.84 -16.81
N ASP A 241 13.45 0.50 -17.81
CA ASP A 241 14.24 -0.73 -17.86
C ASP A 241 15.21 -0.84 -16.67
N PHE A 242 15.46 0.28 -15.97
CA PHE A 242 16.26 0.31 -14.74
C PHE A 242 15.64 -0.54 -13.61
N ILE A 243 14.32 -0.77 -13.60
CA ILE A 243 13.66 -1.60 -12.58
C ILE A 243 14.14 -3.04 -12.68
N SER A 244 14.33 -3.55 -13.90
CA SER A 244 14.83 -4.90 -14.12
C SER A 244 16.30 -5.06 -13.70
N ALA A 245 17.02 -3.95 -13.54
CA ALA A 245 18.41 -3.94 -13.07
C ALA A 245 18.54 -3.72 -11.56
N LEU A 246 17.45 -3.46 -10.85
CA LEU A 246 17.44 -3.24 -9.40
C LEU A 246 17.76 -4.54 -8.66
N ASP A 247 18.78 -4.52 -7.81
CA ASP A 247 19.26 -5.69 -7.06
C ASP A 247 18.85 -5.62 -5.59
N ILE A 248 19.06 -4.47 -4.94
CA ILE A 248 18.78 -4.30 -3.51
C ILE A 248 18.10 -2.96 -3.28
N VAL A 249 17.10 -2.96 -2.40
CA VAL A 249 16.47 -1.75 -1.90
C VAL A 249 16.63 -1.70 -0.40
N GLY A 250 17.11 -0.57 0.10
CA GLY A 250 17.15 -0.21 1.50
C GLY A 250 16.22 0.97 1.80
N LEU A 251 15.60 0.95 2.97
CA LEU A 251 14.78 2.02 3.51
C LEU A 251 15.10 2.18 4.99
N GLY A 252 15.50 3.38 5.40
CA GLY A 252 15.79 3.73 6.78
C GLY A 252 15.21 5.08 7.18
N GLY A 253 15.08 5.29 8.48
CA GLY A 253 14.51 6.49 9.05
C GLY A 253 15.16 6.88 10.38
N ASP A 254 15.54 8.14 10.51
CA ASP A 254 16.06 8.71 11.75
C ASP A 254 15.26 9.95 12.17
N LEU A 255 15.06 10.16 13.48
CA LEU A 255 14.47 11.40 13.97
C LEU A 255 15.56 12.44 14.21
N ASN A 256 15.42 13.58 13.53
CA ASN A 256 16.27 14.74 13.77
C ASN A 256 15.41 15.94 14.18
N GLY A 257 15.26 16.13 15.49
CA GLY A 257 14.38 17.14 16.06
C GLY A 257 12.91 16.81 15.79
N ASP A 258 12.18 17.71 15.15
CA ASP A 258 10.75 17.54 14.83
C ASP A 258 10.53 16.95 13.42
N SER A 259 11.53 16.28 12.84
CA SER A 259 11.48 15.73 11.48
C SER A 259 12.02 14.32 11.42
N LEU A 260 11.35 13.47 10.65
CA LEU A 260 11.79 12.14 10.24
C LEU A 260 12.60 12.26 8.95
N ASN A 261 13.89 11.98 9.03
CA ASN A 261 14.77 11.86 7.87
C ASN A 261 14.66 10.44 7.32
N LEU A 262 13.99 10.29 6.19
CA LEU A 262 13.93 9.04 5.44
C LEU A 262 15.11 8.95 4.49
N LYS A 263 15.72 7.78 4.42
CA LYS A 263 16.78 7.44 3.47
C LYS A 263 16.37 6.19 2.70
N VAL A 264 16.34 6.28 1.38
CA VAL A 264 16.13 5.15 0.47
C VAL A 264 17.44 4.91 -0.27
N THR A 265 17.94 3.68 -0.22
CA THR A 265 19.09 3.25 -1.01
C THR A 265 18.63 2.23 -2.04
N MET A 266 19.14 2.33 -3.25
CA MET A 266 18.85 1.42 -4.34
C MET A 266 20.16 1.02 -5.00
N GLU A 267 20.46 -0.26 -4.99
CA GLU A 267 21.62 -0.82 -5.69
C GLU A 267 21.16 -1.47 -6.99
N PHE A 268 21.87 -1.13 -8.06
CA PHE A 268 21.63 -1.66 -9.39
C PHE A 268 22.77 -2.58 -9.81
N ASN A 269 22.44 -3.59 -10.61
CA ASN A 269 23.38 -4.44 -11.32
C ASN A 269 24.15 -3.69 -12.43
N ASP A 270 23.66 -2.52 -12.81
CA ASP A 270 24.18 -1.70 -13.91
C ASP A 270 24.19 -0.21 -13.54
N GLU A 271 25.29 0.47 -13.87
CA GLU A 271 25.46 1.90 -13.56
C GLU A 271 24.53 2.79 -14.41
N ASP A 272 24.27 2.41 -15.67
CA ASP A 272 23.41 3.19 -16.57
C ASP A 272 21.95 3.16 -16.07
N ALA A 273 21.52 2.07 -15.42
CA ALA A 273 20.23 1.95 -14.76
C ALA A 273 20.08 2.95 -13.59
N ALA A 274 21.09 3.05 -12.73
CA ALA A 274 21.11 4.00 -11.62
C ALA A 274 21.07 5.45 -12.12
N GLU A 275 21.86 5.77 -13.15
CA GLU A 275 21.86 7.10 -13.80
C GLU A 275 20.51 7.43 -14.44
N SER A 276 19.85 6.43 -15.04
CA SER A 276 18.52 6.60 -15.64
C SER A 276 17.47 6.96 -14.60
N LEU A 277 17.47 6.30 -13.44
CA LEU A 277 16.55 6.63 -12.34
C LEU A 277 16.86 7.99 -11.72
N GLU A 278 18.14 8.32 -11.49
CA GLU A 278 18.55 9.65 -11.00
C GLU A 278 18.03 10.77 -11.91
N GLY A 279 18.21 10.61 -13.23
CA GLY A 279 17.74 11.54 -14.24
C GLY A 279 16.22 11.65 -14.29
N PHE A 280 15.51 10.53 -14.10
CA PHE A 280 14.05 10.50 -14.04
C PHE A 280 13.52 11.30 -12.84
N ILE A 281 14.00 11.02 -11.63
CA ILE A 281 13.55 11.68 -10.40
C ILE A 281 13.91 13.17 -10.45
N SER A 282 15.13 13.50 -10.88
CA SER A 282 15.57 14.89 -11.07
C SER A 282 14.69 15.63 -12.08
N GLY A 283 14.25 14.95 -13.15
CA GLY A 283 13.31 15.47 -14.13
C GLY A 283 11.95 15.80 -13.52
N ILE A 284 11.39 14.90 -12.69
CA ILE A 284 10.13 15.14 -11.97
C ILE A 284 10.28 16.32 -10.99
N ALA A 285 11.35 16.34 -10.19
CA ALA A 285 11.60 17.40 -9.22
C ALA A 285 11.75 18.78 -9.89
N ALA A 286 12.46 18.84 -11.02
CA ALA A 286 12.61 20.06 -11.81
C ALA A 286 11.28 20.56 -12.39
N LEU A 287 10.39 19.65 -12.79
CA LEU A 287 9.04 20.02 -13.23
C LEU A 287 8.20 20.52 -12.05
N ALA A 288 8.17 19.78 -10.94
CA ALA A 288 7.35 20.11 -9.79
C ALA A 288 7.75 21.47 -9.15
N SER A 289 9.05 21.76 -9.01
CA SER A 289 9.53 23.06 -8.53
C SER A 289 9.08 24.27 -9.38
N GLY A 290 8.73 24.06 -10.66
CA GLY A 290 8.21 25.09 -11.56
C GLY A 290 6.69 25.30 -11.47
N PHE A 291 5.95 24.41 -10.81
CA PHE A 291 4.49 24.37 -10.84
C PHE A 291 3.80 24.45 -9.47
N LEU A 292 4.51 24.35 -8.34
CA LEU A 292 3.91 24.34 -7.01
C LEU A 292 3.48 25.75 -6.53
N PRO A 293 2.18 26.01 -6.30
CA PRO A 293 1.68 27.25 -5.75
C PRO A 293 1.47 27.22 -4.22
N ASP A 294 1.69 26.06 -3.58
CA ASP A 294 1.39 25.76 -2.18
C ASP A 294 2.68 25.63 -1.35
N PRO A 295 2.83 26.38 -0.23
CA PRO A 295 4.03 26.36 0.60
C PRO A 295 4.33 25.01 1.26
N ASP A 296 3.31 24.17 1.52
CA ASP A 296 3.48 22.92 2.28
C ASP A 296 4.09 21.80 1.39
N THR A 297 3.68 21.70 0.12
CA THR A 297 4.26 20.74 -0.86
C THR A 297 5.58 21.21 -1.46
N ALA A 298 5.82 22.52 -1.51
CA ALA A 298 7.13 23.06 -1.89
C ALA A 298 8.22 22.68 -0.89
N GLY A 299 7.87 22.58 0.41
CA GLY A 299 8.80 22.19 1.48
C GLY A 299 9.31 20.74 1.37
N LEU A 300 8.46 19.80 0.94
CA LEU A 300 8.84 18.39 0.79
C LEU A 300 9.87 18.16 -0.34
N LEU A 301 9.79 18.93 -1.43
CA LEU A 301 10.79 18.86 -2.51
C LEU A 301 12.05 19.65 -2.20
N GLU A 302 11.99 20.66 -1.33
CA GLU A 302 13.18 21.39 -0.86
C GLU A 302 14.07 20.51 0.04
N GLY A 303 13.49 19.48 0.67
CA GLY A 303 14.19 18.48 1.48
C GLY A 303 14.63 17.21 0.72
N LEU A 304 14.32 17.08 -0.57
CA LEU A 304 14.70 15.93 -1.39
C LEU A 304 16.16 16.04 -1.84
N ILE A 305 17.00 15.13 -1.36
CA ILE A 305 18.40 15.00 -1.77
C ILE A 305 18.54 13.70 -2.55
N ILE A 306 19.19 13.77 -3.71
CA ILE A 306 19.47 12.61 -4.55
C ILE A 306 20.97 12.59 -4.76
N ASP A 307 21.62 11.48 -4.42
CA ASP A 307 23.05 11.26 -4.58
C ASP A 307 23.27 9.90 -5.26
N ARG A 308 24.17 9.85 -6.24
CA ARG A 308 24.54 8.62 -6.94
C ARG A 308 26.04 8.39 -6.83
N ASP A 309 26.42 7.19 -6.42
CA ASP A 309 27.80 6.69 -6.45
C ASP A 309 27.86 5.39 -7.26
N GLY A 310 28.28 5.50 -8.53
CA GLY A 310 28.28 4.37 -9.46
C GLY A 310 26.88 3.79 -9.65
N SER A 311 26.71 2.50 -9.34
CA SER A 311 25.44 1.79 -9.46
C SER A 311 24.54 1.91 -8.23
N ARG A 312 24.89 2.75 -7.25
CA ARG A 312 24.07 3.00 -6.06
C ARG A 312 23.42 4.38 -6.15
N LEU A 313 22.11 4.43 -5.94
CA LEU A 313 21.33 5.64 -5.81
C LEU A 313 20.84 5.78 -4.36
N THR A 314 21.04 6.96 -3.77
CA THR A 314 20.56 7.32 -2.45
C THR A 314 19.60 8.50 -2.56
N ILE A 315 18.43 8.37 -1.93
CA ILE A 315 17.43 9.42 -1.83
C ILE A 315 17.19 9.72 -0.36
N GLU A 316 17.33 10.97 0.04
CA GLU A 316 17.03 11.42 1.40
C GLU A 316 15.90 12.45 1.38
N ILE A 317 14.97 12.32 2.32
CA ILE A 317 13.80 13.21 2.46
C ILE A 317 13.60 13.50 3.94
N ALA A 318 13.62 14.78 4.31
CA ALA A 318 13.24 15.22 5.66
C ALA A 318 11.74 15.56 5.70
N ILE A 319 10.98 14.83 6.53
CA ILE A 319 9.53 14.98 6.67
C ILE A 319 9.22 15.49 8.08
N PRO A 320 8.57 16.65 8.25
CA PRO A 320 8.12 17.11 9.56
C PRO A 320 7.15 16.10 10.19
N VAL A 321 7.33 15.78 11.48
CA VAL A 321 6.53 14.78 12.19
C VAL A 321 5.03 15.12 12.18
N VAL A 322 4.69 16.42 12.17
CA VAL A 322 3.30 16.89 12.08
C VAL A 322 2.60 16.54 10.76
N ASP A 323 3.36 16.33 9.69
CA ASP A 323 2.82 16.05 8.35
C ASP A 323 2.65 14.55 8.09
N ILE A 324 3.33 13.72 8.89
CA ILE A 324 3.33 12.25 8.79
C ILE A 324 1.92 11.64 8.84
N PRO A 325 1.01 12.00 9.77
CA PRO A 325 -0.34 11.46 9.79
C PRO A 325 -1.10 11.71 8.48
N GLY A 326 -0.91 12.89 7.87
CA GLY A 326 -1.51 13.22 6.58
C GLY A 326 -0.94 12.42 5.41
N LEU A 327 0.31 11.96 5.50
CA LEU A 327 0.93 11.09 4.50
C LEU A 327 0.37 9.66 4.59
N PHE A 328 0.27 9.11 5.80
CA PHE A 328 -0.15 7.71 5.98
C PHE A 328 -1.67 7.51 5.93
N SER A 329 -2.50 8.45 6.38
CA SER A 329 -3.96 8.39 6.16
C SER A 329 -4.33 8.37 4.67
N ASN A 330 -3.46 8.92 3.83
CA ASN A 330 -3.53 8.86 2.37
C ASN A 330 -2.87 7.61 1.76
N LEU A 331 -2.23 6.74 2.54
CA LEU A 331 -1.74 5.41 2.12
C LEU A 331 -2.67 4.27 2.59
N THR A 332 -3.42 4.47 3.67
CA THR A 332 -4.30 3.45 4.27
C THR A 332 -5.78 3.60 3.88
N SER A 333 -6.17 4.72 3.25
CA SER A 333 -7.47 4.82 2.58
C SER A 333 -7.55 3.78 1.45
N PRO A 334 -8.70 3.14 1.20
CA PRO A 334 -8.85 2.20 0.10
C PRO A 334 -8.59 2.82 -1.30
N ALA A 335 -8.55 4.15 -1.42
CA ALA A 335 -8.15 4.88 -2.63
C ALA A 335 -6.63 4.85 -2.90
N SER A 336 -5.81 4.52 -1.91
CA SER A 336 -4.36 4.68 -1.95
C SER A 336 -3.62 3.46 -2.49
N MET A 337 -4.25 2.27 -2.40
CA MET A 337 -3.66 1.02 -2.90
C MET A 337 -3.84 0.85 -4.42
N GLU A 338 -4.57 1.73 -5.11
CA GLU A 338 -4.76 1.67 -6.57
C GLU A 338 -4.00 2.75 -7.35
N THR A 339 -3.14 3.55 -6.67
CA THR A 339 -2.49 4.72 -7.29
C THR A 339 -0.96 4.60 -7.41
N PHE A 340 -0.42 3.38 -7.58
CA PHE A 340 0.89 3.22 -8.21
C PHE A 340 0.67 2.80 -9.65
N GLY A 341 0.12 3.79 -10.35
CA GLY A 341 -0.01 3.78 -11.76
C GLY A 341 0.07 5.17 -12.29
N GLY A 342 1.21 5.88 -12.15
CA GLY A 342 2.16 6.32 -13.20
C GLY A 342 2.37 7.85 -13.62
N THR A 343 2.94 8.23 -14.79
CA THR A 343 3.20 9.63 -15.29
C THR A 343 3.21 9.86 -16.83
N PRO A 344 3.02 11.10 -17.38
CA PRO A 344 2.54 12.35 -16.78
C PRO A 344 1.55 13.14 -17.69
N PRO A 345 0.84 14.16 -17.19
CA PRO A 345 0.90 15.42 -17.94
C PRO A 345 1.00 16.65 -17.04
N GLY A 346 1.51 17.73 -17.65
CA GLY A 346 1.83 18.97 -16.96
C GLY A 346 0.72 19.50 -16.06
N THR A 347 1.15 20.01 -14.90
CA THR A 347 0.38 20.82 -13.95
C THR A 347 -0.80 20.08 -13.31
N PRO A 348 -0.69 19.65 -12.03
CA PRO A 348 -1.83 19.05 -11.34
C PRO A 348 -2.85 20.12 -10.97
N GLU A 349 -4.03 20.08 -11.58
CA GLU A 349 -5.25 20.46 -10.85
C GLU A 349 -5.55 19.30 -9.90
N ILE A 350 -5.38 19.52 -8.60
CA ILE A 350 -5.92 18.66 -7.55
C ILE A 350 -7.44 18.59 -7.77
N ARG A 351 -7.92 17.51 -8.38
CA ARG A 351 -9.36 17.24 -8.52
C ARG A 351 -9.79 16.31 -7.40
N ASP A 352 -10.47 16.88 -6.43
CA ASP A 352 -11.25 16.21 -5.39
C ASP A 352 -11.99 14.99 -6.00
N ILE A 353 -11.75 13.77 -5.52
CA ILE A 353 -12.42 12.53 -6.02
C ILE A 353 -13.95 12.65 -5.89
N SER A 354 -14.42 13.43 -4.91
CA SER A 354 -15.82 13.87 -4.75
C SER A 354 -16.40 14.58 -5.99
N THR A 355 -15.55 15.26 -6.77
CA THR A 355 -15.94 15.96 -8.00
C THR A 355 -16.11 15.01 -9.17
N ALA A 356 -15.35 13.91 -9.26
CA ALA A 356 -15.38 12.99 -10.40
C ALA A 356 -16.57 12.01 -10.36
N ILE A 357 -17.04 11.62 -9.17
CA ILE A 357 -18.22 10.72 -8.99
C ILE A 357 -19.58 11.46 -9.04
N GLY A 358 -19.55 12.75 -9.37
CA GLY A 358 -20.74 13.59 -9.50
C GLY A 358 -21.40 13.97 -8.19
N GLN A 359 -22.22 15.02 -8.27
CA GLN A 359 -22.95 15.54 -7.12
C GLN A 359 -24.27 14.77 -6.93
N PRO A 360 -24.70 14.52 -5.68
CA PRO A 360 -25.99 13.91 -5.42
C PRO A 360 -27.12 14.85 -5.85
N VAL A 361 -28.04 14.33 -6.65
CA VAL A 361 -29.24 15.02 -7.12
C VAL A 361 -30.47 14.42 -6.41
N PRO A 362 -31.34 15.23 -5.80
CA PRO A 362 -32.54 14.72 -5.12
C PRO A 362 -33.41 13.84 -6.03
N ILE A 363 -33.69 12.61 -5.57
CA ILE A 363 -34.53 11.67 -6.31
C ILE A 363 -35.98 12.18 -6.32
N LEU A 364 -36.61 12.22 -7.51
CA LEU A 364 -37.99 12.64 -7.65
C LEU A 364 -38.97 11.66 -6.98
N GLN A 365 -40.03 12.18 -6.36
CA GLN A 365 -40.97 11.37 -5.57
C GLN A 365 -41.84 10.40 -6.41
N SER A 366 -42.02 10.68 -7.70
CA SER A 366 -42.74 9.79 -8.63
C SER A 366 -41.75 9.20 -9.62
N VAL A 367 -41.55 7.89 -9.58
CA VAL A 367 -40.59 7.13 -10.41
C VAL A 367 -41.27 6.05 -11.25
N SER A 368 -42.60 6.06 -11.34
CA SER A 368 -43.36 5.01 -12.00
C SER A 368 -43.25 5.05 -13.53
N HIS A 369 -43.40 3.88 -14.16
CA HIS A 369 -43.55 3.79 -15.61
C HIS A 369 -44.78 4.53 -16.12
N VAL A 370 -44.62 5.21 -17.25
CA VAL A 370 -45.70 5.84 -18.01
C VAL A 370 -45.75 5.28 -19.43
N SER A 371 -46.89 5.47 -20.10
CA SER A 371 -47.06 5.03 -21.49
C SER A 371 -46.03 5.68 -22.41
N GLU A 372 -45.49 4.88 -23.33
CA GLU A 372 -44.59 5.34 -24.39
C GLU A 372 -45.17 6.57 -25.12
N GLY A 373 -44.34 7.60 -25.32
CA GLY A 373 -44.73 8.85 -25.96
C GLY A 373 -45.40 9.88 -25.04
N LYS A 374 -45.71 9.54 -23.77
CA LYS A 374 -46.14 10.53 -22.77
C LYS A 374 -44.92 11.36 -22.36
N LYS A 375 -45.02 12.70 -22.44
CA LYS A 375 -43.96 13.58 -21.97
C LYS A 375 -43.95 13.70 -20.44
N VAL A 376 -42.76 13.69 -19.85
CA VAL A 376 -42.53 13.91 -18.42
C VAL A 376 -41.72 15.20 -18.22
N GLY A 377 -42.01 15.92 -17.14
CA GLY A 377 -41.24 17.10 -16.75
C GLY A 377 -40.21 16.72 -15.68
N TYR A 378 -38.93 17.01 -15.95
CA TYR A 378 -37.83 16.80 -15.02
C TYR A 378 -37.30 18.14 -14.48
N SER A 379 -36.80 18.13 -13.25
CA SER A 379 -36.14 19.28 -12.62
C SER A 379 -34.76 19.57 -13.19
N ASP A 380 -34.09 18.53 -13.70
CA ASP A 380 -32.69 18.55 -14.09
C ASP A 380 -32.51 18.25 -15.58
N ALA A 381 -31.34 18.63 -16.13
CA ALA A 381 -30.99 18.40 -17.52
C ALA A 381 -29.48 18.08 -17.63
N PRO A 382 -29.10 16.83 -17.90
CA PRO A 382 -29.95 15.64 -18.09
C PRO A 382 -30.65 15.20 -16.80
N PRO A 383 -31.82 14.53 -16.88
CA PRO A 383 -32.51 14.00 -15.71
C PRO A 383 -31.75 12.83 -15.09
N THR A 384 -31.81 12.69 -13.76
CA THR A 384 -31.16 11.60 -13.01
C THR A 384 -32.15 10.63 -12.35
N SER A 385 -33.45 10.96 -12.32
CA SER A 385 -34.52 10.13 -11.77
C SER A 385 -35.91 10.67 -12.19
N GLY A 386 -36.97 9.90 -12.00
CA GLY A 386 -38.37 10.34 -12.20
C GLY A 386 -39.23 9.35 -12.97
N GLU A 387 -40.47 9.75 -13.28
CA GLU A 387 -41.36 8.98 -14.17
C GLU A 387 -40.69 8.80 -15.54
N HIS A 388 -40.84 7.64 -16.16
CA HIS A 388 -40.13 7.31 -17.39
C HIS A 388 -40.91 6.25 -18.20
N TRP A 389 -40.55 6.04 -19.46
CA TRP A 389 -41.26 5.10 -20.32
C TRP A 389 -41.01 3.66 -19.92
N SER A 390 -41.89 2.74 -20.30
CA SER A 390 -41.77 1.31 -19.95
C SER A 390 -40.62 0.54 -20.62
N ARG A 391 -39.85 1.17 -21.51
CA ARG A 391 -38.79 0.49 -22.28
C ARG A 391 -37.48 1.31 -22.24
N PRO A 392 -36.36 0.71 -21.86
CA PRO A 392 -35.04 1.35 -21.92
C PRO A 392 -34.51 1.42 -23.36
N ALA A 393 -33.42 2.15 -23.55
CA ALA A 393 -32.56 2.03 -24.73
C ALA A 393 -31.59 0.83 -24.57
N SER A 394 -31.06 0.34 -25.69
CA SER A 394 -29.94 -0.61 -25.65
C SER A 394 -28.64 0.12 -25.28
N CYS A 395 -27.63 -0.61 -24.83
CA CYS A 395 -26.32 -0.03 -24.56
C CYS A 395 -25.63 0.39 -25.88
N GLY A 396 -24.70 1.33 -25.74
CA GLY A 396 -23.83 1.79 -26.82
C GLY A 396 -23.92 3.28 -27.11
N PHE A 397 -23.20 3.67 -28.17
CA PHE A 397 -23.02 5.06 -28.57
C PHE A 397 -24.04 5.47 -29.64
N TYR A 398 -24.94 6.39 -29.31
CA TYR A 398 -25.95 6.91 -30.21
C TYR A 398 -25.53 8.26 -30.79
N THR A 399 -25.69 8.41 -32.11
CA THR A 399 -25.56 9.69 -32.81
C THR A 399 -26.90 10.38 -33.05
N GLU A 400 -28.00 9.71 -32.72
CA GLU A 400 -29.36 10.24 -32.78
C GLU A 400 -29.83 10.59 -31.36
N ASP A 401 -30.70 11.60 -31.25
CA ASP A 401 -31.26 12.00 -29.97
C ASP A 401 -32.11 10.88 -29.37
N LEU A 402 -31.89 10.59 -28.09
CA LEU A 402 -32.69 9.66 -27.30
C LEU A 402 -33.56 10.46 -26.33
N PRO A 403 -34.88 10.22 -26.22
CA PRO A 403 -35.74 10.95 -25.30
C PRO A 403 -35.34 10.77 -23.83
N ASP A 404 -35.46 11.84 -23.05
CA ASP A 404 -35.22 11.85 -21.59
C ASP A 404 -36.00 10.73 -20.87
N GLU A 405 -37.27 10.52 -21.24
CA GLU A 405 -38.10 9.48 -20.64
C GLU A 405 -37.63 8.06 -20.92
N ARG A 406 -36.87 7.83 -21.99
CA ARG A 406 -36.27 6.52 -22.26
C ARG A 406 -35.02 6.32 -21.43
N ILE A 407 -34.20 7.37 -21.36
CA ILE A 407 -32.92 7.37 -20.67
C ILE A 407 -33.06 7.25 -19.15
N VAL A 408 -34.10 7.85 -18.56
CA VAL A 408 -34.37 7.68 -17.12
C VAL A 408 -34.70 6.21 -16.77
N HIS A 409 -35.23 5.42 -17.71
CA HIS A 409 -35.38 3.97 -17.50
C HIS A 409 -34.03 3.26 -17.44
N ASN A 410 -33.08 3.61 -18.30
CA ASN A 410 -31.71 3.10 -18.22
C ASN A 410 -31.08 3.42 -16.86
N LEU A 411 -31.27 4.65 -16.36
CA LEU A 411 -30.83 5.02 -15.01
C LEU A 411 -31.53 4.20 -13.91
N GLU A 412 -32.83 3.90 -14.04
CA GLU A 412 -33.58 3.05 -13.09
C GLU A 412 -32.92 1.66 -12.96
N HIS A 413 -32.43 1.11 -14.07
CA HIS A 413 -31.75 -0.18 -14.14
C HIS A 413 -30.28 -0.16 -13.68
N GLY A 414 -29.79 1.00 -13.23
CA GLY A 414 -28.41 1.18 -12.81
C GLY A 414 -27.44 1.37 -13.98
N ASN A 415 -27.93 1.66 -15.19
CA ASN A 415 -27.06 2.04 -16.30
C ASN A 415 -26.52 3.46 -16.10
N ILE A 416 -25.44 3.76 -16.81
CA ILE A 416 -24.79 5.07 -16.84
C ILE A 416 -25.10 5.74 -18.17
N VAL A 417 -25.58 6.97 -18.08
CA VAL A 417 -25.97 7.75 -19.26
C VAL A 417 -24.99 8.88 -19.47
N VAL A 418 -24.37 8.90 -20.66
CA VAL A 418 -23.43 9.93 -21.10
C VAL A 418 -24.11 10.84 -22.10
N SER A 419 -24.52 12.03 -21.66
CA SER A 419 -25.13 13.06 -22.51
C SER A 419 -24.05 14.04 -22.97
N TYR A 420 -23.84 14.20 -24.28
CA TYR A 420 -22.79 15.08 -24.81
C TYR A 420 -23.34 16.14 -25.76
N ASN A 421 -22.71 17.32 -25.80
CA ASN A 421 -22.99 18.35 -26.80
C ASN A 421 -21.69 18.84 -27.43
N PHE A 422 -21.38 18.33 -28.62
CA PHE A 422 -20.17 18.70 -29.35
C PHE A 422 -20.51 19.11 -30.79
N THR A 423 -20.28 20.37 -31.11
CA THR A 423 -20.31 20.84 -32.50
C THR A 423 -19.11 20.37 -33.31
N ASN A 424 -18.01 19.99 -32.66
CA ASN A 424 -16.79 19.46 -33.28
C ASN A 424 -16.83 17.92 -33.39
N PRO A 425 -16.85 17.32 -34.59
CA PRO A 425 -16.85 15.87 -34.77
C PRO A 425 -15.64 15.14 -34.18
N ALA A 426 -14.50 15.82 -34.02
CA ALA A 426 -13.33 15.23 -33.38
C ALA A 426 -13.55 14.95 -31.88
N GLN A 427 -14.33 15.79 -31.19
CA GLN A 427 -14.69 15.57 -29.78
C GLN A 427 -15.70 14.43 -29.65
N VAL A 428 -16.62 14.27 -30.61
CA VAL A 428 -17.53 13.12 -30.66
C VAL A 428 -16.75 11.82 -30.85
N THR A 429 -15.74 11.83 -31.72
CA THR A 429 -14.86 10.66 -31.94
C THR A 429 -14.07 10.35 -30.66
N GLY A 430 -13.41 11.34 -30.06
CA GLY A 430 -12.66 11.14 -28.82
C GLY A 430 -13.53 10.69 -27.64
N LEU A 431 -14.79 11.14 -27.56
CA LEU A 431 -15.72 10.63 -26.55
C LEU A 431 -16.08 9.17 -26.80
N ARG A 432 -16.35 8.80 -28.05
CA ARG A 432 -16.67 7.41 -28.38
C ARG A 432 -15.50 6.49 -28.05
N ASP A 433 -14.30 6.85 -28.48
CA ASP A 433 -13.10 6.04 -28.25
C ASP A 433 -12.86 5.88 -26.73
N ALA A 434 -12.98 6.97 -25.95
CA ALA A 434 -12.86 6.93 -24.48
C ALA A 434 -13.93 6.08 -23.78
N LEU A 435 -15.13 5.94 -24.36
CA LEU A 435 -16.19 5.10 -23.80
C LEU A 435 -16.01 3.63 -24.20
N GLU A 436 -15.53 3.35 -25.42
CA GLU A 436 -15.21 2.00 -25.89
C GLU A 436 -14.05 1.37 -25.09
N ASP A 437 -13.14 2.19 -24.55
CA ASP A 437 -12.05 1.74 -23.67
C ASP A 437 -12.52 1.38 -22.24
N ILE A 438 -13.76 1.70 -21.86
CA ILE A 438 -14.33 1.35 -20.55
C ILE A 438 -15.07 0.01 -20.68
N GLU A 439 -14.54 -1.06 -20.10
CA GLU A 439 -15.13 -2.42 -20.20
C GLU A 439 -16.61 -2.45 -19.78
N LEU A 440 -17.00 -1.65 -18.78
CA LEU A 440 -18.38 -1.57 -18.29
C LEU A 440 -19.35 -0.86 -19.26
N PHE A 441 -18.85 -0.13 -20.26
CA PHE A 441 -19.69 0.64 -21.18
C PHE A 441 -20.58 -0.26 -22.05
N ASP A 442 -20.06 -1.41 -22.49
CA ASP A 442 -20.82 -2.33 -23.35
C ASP A 442 -22.05 -2.93 -22.65
N ASP A 443 -21.96 -3.15 -21.33
CA ASP A 443 -23.02 -3.76 -20.52
C ASP A 443 -23.90 -2.74 -19.78
N TRP A 444 -23.35 -1.55 -19.47
CA TRP A 444 -24.01 -0.57 -18.59
C TRP A 444 -24.09 0.85 -19.17
N GLY A 445 -23.52 1.12 -20.33
CA GLY A 445 -23.36 2.46 -20.88
C GLY A 445 -24.32 2.82 -22.01
N VAL A 446 -24.92 4.01 -21.92
CA VAL A 446 -25.67 4.62 -23.02
C VAL A 446 -25.16 6.04 -23.26
N ALA A 447 -24.60 6.31 -24.44
CA ALA A 447 -24.17 7.65 -24.81
C ALA A 447 -25.10 8.28 -25.85
N ARG A 448 -25.48 9.55 -25.69
CA ARG A 448 -26.37 10.27 -26.62
C ARG A 448 -25.97 11.74 -26.81
N PRO A 449 -26.23 12.34 -27.97
CA PRO A 449 -26.22 13.79 -28.10
C PRO A 449 -27.30 14.41 -27.23
N TYR A 450 -27.05 15.59 -26.64
CA TYR A 450 -28.00 16.26 -25.78
C TYR A 450 -27.83 17.78 -25.85
N ASP A 451 -28.73 18.47 -26.54
CA ASP A 451 -28.60 19.90 -26.87
C ASP A 451 -28.92 20.87 -25.71
N ARG A 452 -29.37 20.33 -24.56
CA ARG A 452 -29.73 21.10 -23.36
C ARG A 452 -28.56 21.37 -22.41
N ILE A 453 -27.38 20.81 -22.66
CA ILE A 453 -26.11 21.18 -22.01
C ILE A 453 -25.29 22.08 -22.94
N ALA A 454 -24.30 22.82 -22.41
CA ALA A 454 -23.56 23.76 -23.25
C ALA A 454 -22.69 23.05 -24.30
N ASP A 455 -22.45 23.69 -25.44
CA ASP A 455 -21.52 23.17 -26.44
C ASP A 455 -20.12 23.00 -25.84
N GLY A 456 -19.48 21.88 -26.12
CA GLY A 456 -18.24 21.49 -25.50
C GLY A 456 -18.39 20.72 -24.18
N GLN A 457 -19.59 20.34 -23.75
CA GLN A 457 -19.81 19.65 -22.48
C GLN A 457 -20.21 18.18 -22.63
N VAL A 458 -19.85 17.40 -21.60
CA VAL A 458 -20.38 16.06 -21.33
C VAL A 458 -20.99 16.06 -19.94
N ALA A 459 -22.17 15.46 -19.80
CA ALA A 459 -22.85 15.24 -18.54
C ALA A 459 -23.09 13.73 -18.39
N ILE A 460 -22.55 13.14 -17.33
CA ILE A 460 -22.66 11.71 -17.04
C ILE A 460 -23.55 11.52 -15.81
N ALA A 461 -24.55 10.66 -15.94
CA ALA A 461 -25.59 10.46 -14.95
C ALA A 461 -25.71 9.00 -14.54
N ALA A 462 -25.90 8.79 -13.24
CA ALA A 462 -26.42 7.58 -12.63
C ALA A 462 -27.70 7.95 -11.86
N TRP A 463 -28.44 6.96 -11.35
CA TRP A 463 -29.64 7.26 -10.59
C TRP A 463 -29.33 8.16 -9.38
N GLY A 464 -29.93 9.35 -9.34
CA GLY A 464 -29.71 10.34 -8.28
C GLY A 464 -28.31 10.97 -8.26
N HIS A 465 -27.49 10.81 -9.31
CA HIS A 465 -26.14 11.38 -9.38
C HIS A 465 -25.88 12.03 -10.74
N LEU A 466 -25.26 13.20 -10.74
CA LEU A 466 -24.89 13.91 -11.97
C LEU A 466 -23.49 14.49 -11.85
N HIS A 467 -22.65 14.18 -12.83
CA HIS A 467 -21.38 14.85 -13.04
C HIS A 467 -21.37 15.58 -14.38
N THR A 468 -20.72 16.74 -14.44
CA THR A 468 -20.60 17.55 -15.65
C THR A 468 -19.16 17.94 -15.87
N MET A 469 -18.67 17.76 -17.09
CA MET A 469 -17.30 18.06 -17.50
C MET A 469 -17.29 18.90 -18.77
N ASN A 470 -16.27 19.77 -18.90
CA ASN A 470 -16.00 20.50 -20.13
C ASN A 470 -14.98 19.71 -20.96
N GLY A 471 -15.41 19.21 -22.11
CA GLY A 471 -14.63 18.29 -22.95
C GLY A 471 -14.79 16.83 -22.53
N VAL A 472 -13.96 15.97 -23.12
CA VAL A 472 -13.92 14.54 -22.82
C VAL A 472 -12.81 14.32 -21.80
N SER A 473 -13.14 13.71 -20.66
CA SER A 473 -12.17 13.29 -19.65
C SER A 473 -12.30 11.77 -19.45
N PRO A 474 -11.47 10.94 -20.11
CA PRO A 474 -11.57 9.48 -20.02
C PRO A 474 -11.48 8.97 -18.58
N GLY A 475 -10.59 9.54 -17.76
CA GLY A 475 -10.44 9.17 -16.36
C GLY A 475 -11.71 9.45 -15.53
N GLU A 476 -12.36 10.60 -15.73
CA GLU A 476 -13.62 10.90 -15.03
C GLU A 476 -14.77 10.02 -15.50
N LEU A 477 -14.80 9.66 -16.79
CA LEU A 477 -15.77 8.70 -17.32
C LEU A 477 -15.56 7.33 -16.68
N ALA A 478 -14.33 6.80 -16.71
CA ALA A 478 -14.00 5.48 -16.15
C ALA A 478 -14.34 5.40 -14.66
N LEU A 479 -13.91 6.39 -13.86
CA LEU A 479 -14.19 6.45 -12.43
C LEU A 479 -15.70 6.50 -12.12
N PHE A 480 -16.47 7.26 -12.91
CA PHE A 480 -17.92 7.34 -12.73
C PHE A 480 -18.61 6.01 -13.08
N PHE A 481 -18.16 5.33 -14.13
CA PHE A 481 -18.65 4.00 -14.50
C PHE A 481 -18.33 2.97 -13.42
N GLU A 482 -17.08 2.91 -12.97
CA GLU A 482 -16.63 1.99 -11.93
C GLU A 482 -17.39 2.17 -10.62
N ALA A 483 -17.58 3.42 -10.19
CA ALA A 483 -18.23 3.71 -8.92
C ALA A 483 -19.74 3.43 -8.93
N LEU A 484 -20.42 3.64 -10.07
CA LEU A 484 -21.89 3.76 -10.09
C LEU A 484 -22.62 2.75 -11.00
N ALA A 485 -21.94 2.12 -11.97
CA ALA A 485 -22.57 1.21 -12.92
C ALA A 485 -23.11 -0.05 -12.22
N GLY A 486 -24.41 -0.29 -12.36
CA GLY A 486 -25.10 -1.42 -11.74
C GLY A 486 -25.22 -1.33 -10.21
N VAL A 487 -24.88 -0.19 -9.60
CA VAL A 487 -24.89 0.01 -8.13
C VAL A 487 -26.02 0.95 -7.69
N ASN A 488 -26.19 2.10 -8.35
CA ASN A 488 -27.06 3.17 -7.84
C ASN A 488 -28.53 3.12 -8.28
N GLY A 489 -28.86 2.30 -9.28
CA GLY A 489 -30.24 2.12 -9.75
C GLY A 489 -31.10 1.36 -8.72
N PRO A 490 -32.40 1.70 -8.57
CA PRO A 490 -33.34 0.89 -7.79
C PRO A 490 -33.50 -0.54 -8.34
N GLU A 491 -33.20 -0.75 -9.62
CA GLU A 491 -33.13 -2.06 -10.26
C GLU A 491 -31.74 -2.30 -10.85
N ARG A 492 -31.39 -3.57 -11.09
CA ARG A 492 -30.06 -3.95 -11.60
C ARG A 492 -30.18 -4.82 -12.84
N PHE A 493 -30.25 -4.16 -13.99
CA PHE A 493 -30.31 -4.82 -15.29
C PHE A 493 -29.28 -4.17 -16.22
N ALA A 494 -28.33 -4.97 -16.71
CA ALA A 494 -27.52 -4.57 -17.86
C ALA A 494 -28.45 -4.28 -19.05
N CYS A 495 -27.97 -3.46 -20.00
CA CYS A 495 -28.65 -3.41 -21.28
C CYS A 495 -28.54 -4.77 -22.02
#